data_AF-A0A7Y8U639-F1
#
_entry.id   AF-A0A7Y8U639-F1
#
_cell.length_a   1.000
_cell.length_b   1.000
_cell.length_c   1.000
_cell.angle_alpha   90.00
_cell.angle_beta   90.00
_cell.angle_gamma   90.00
#
_symmetry.space_group_name_H-M   'P 1'
#
loop_
_entity.id
_entity.type
_entity.pdbx_description
1 polymer ?
#
loop_
_entity_poly.entity_id
_entity_poly.type
_entity_poly.pdbx_seq_one_letter_code
_entity_poly.pdbx_strand_id
1 'polypeptide(L)'
;MHYMVKFLAIPVLLSTTFFLHGCEQKKTAQQPEAETSADDRIMKELASEPVKSFAKTAQDPDDIRALRDYDQRFTAVSDEMEDELMQMKESGSLSPEFATERKRDNIQSALSMLKELDLKTEQGRYIQGLMYQYWNQQQQLQLAEAQVANKDENAVSSAHIKGLGQFIHAQEQLDHWQAQYPELAQLNTQAASDVATSAP
;
A
#
# COMPACT_ATOMS: atom_id res chain seq x y z
N MET A 1 49.41 -19.07 35.39
CA MET A 1 50.45 -18.36 34.59
C MET A 1 51.53 -19.36 34.22
N HIS A 2 52.11 -19.19 33.02
CA HIS A 2 53.03 -20.08 32.30
C HIS A 2 52.29 -21.21 31.57
N TYR A 3 52.50 -21.41 30.27
CA TYR A 3 53.79 -21.82 29.68
C TYR A 3 54.17 -21.09 28.37
N MET A 4 55.42 -20.65 28.30
CA MET A 4 56.18 -20.49 27.05
C MET A 4 56.69 -21.86 26.60
N VAL A 5 56.56 -22.20 25.31
CA VAL A 5 57.47 -23.12 24.62
C VAL A 5 57.70 -22.62 23.20
N LYS A 6 58.97 -22.48 22.83
CA LYS A 6 59.48 -22.07 21.53
C LYS A 6 60.49 -23.13 21.08
N PHE A 7 60.25 -23.76 19.93
CA PHE A 7 61.15 -24.61 19.13
C PHE A 7 60.59 -24.56 17.70
N LEU A 8 61.18 -23.89 16.69
CA LEU A 8 62.47 -23.96 16.00
C LEU A 8 62.54 -25.04 14.89
N ALA A 9 62.75 -24.53 13.66
CA ALA A 9 63.30 -25.12 12.42
C ALA A 9 62.40 -25.77 11.35
N ILE A 10 62.57 -25.21 10.14
CA ILE A 10 62.06 -25.46 8.76
C ILE A 10 63.13 -26.30 8.00
N PRO A 11 62.83 -27.20 7.01
CA PRO A 11 62.87 -26.86 5.56
C PRO A 11 61.93 -27.70 4.63
N VAL A 12 61.20 -27.13 3.66
CA VAL A 12 61.53 -26.69 2.27
C VAL A 12 60.85 -27.60 1.24
N LEU A 13 60.12 -26.98 0.28
CA LEU A 13 60.12 -27.24 -1.17
C LEU A 13 59.14 -26.24 -1.83
N LEU A 14 59.58 -25.03 -2.19
CA LEU A 14 60.00 -24.61 -3.54
C LEU A 14 59.04 -25.01 -4.67
N SER A 15 58.27 -24.03 -5.16
CA SER A 15 57.99 -23.84 -6.58
C SER A 15 57.60 -22.38 -6.84
N THR A 16 58.48 -21.69 -7.56
CA THR A 16 58.40 -20.30 -7.98
C THR A 16 57.76 -20.14 -9.36
N THR A 17 56.99 -19.05 -9.53
CA THR A 17 56.71 -18.27 -10.77
C THR A 17 55.83 -18.94 -11.84
N PHE A 18 54.93 -18.29 -12.59
CA PHE A 18 54.91 -16.95 -13.18
C PHE A 18 53.47 -16.41 -13.34
N PHE A 19 53.31 -15.08 -13.26
CA PHE A 19 52.17 -14.37 -13.82
C PHE A 19 52.30 -14.31 -15.36
N LEU A 20 51.26 -14.73 -16.08
CA LEU A 20 50.97 -14.21 -17.41
C LEU A 20 49.50 -13.75 -17.44
N HIS A 21 49.35 -12.47 -17.77
CA HIS A 21 48.08 -11.81 -18.09
C HIS A 21 47.42 -12.50 -19.28
N GLY A 22 46.17 -12.91 -19.08
CA GLY A 22 45.20 -13.17 -20.14
C GLY A 22 43.84 -12.75 -19.62
N CYS A 23 43.46 -11.49 -19.85
CA CYS A 23 42.08 -11.04 -19.70
C CYS A 23 41.24 -11.77 -20.76
N GLU A 24 40.73 -12.95 -20.42
CA GLU A 24 39.63 -13.52 -21.17
C GLU A 24 38.34 -12.98 -20.55
N GLN A 25 37.71 -12.07 -21.30
CA GLN A 25 36.45 -11.44 -20.95
C GLN A 25 35.34 -12.51 -21.01
N LYS A 26 35.25 -13.32 -19.95
CA LYS A 26 34.15 -14.26 -19.77
C LYS A 26 32.93 -13.42 -19.43
N LYS A 27 32.19 -13.04 -20.46
CA LYS A 27 30.79 -12.58 -20.37
C LYS A 27 30.12 -13.47 -19.34
N THR A 28 29.89 -12.92 -18.15
CA THR A 28 28.95 -13.48 -17.20
C THR A 28 27.64 -13.46 -17.95
N ALA A 29 27.25 -14.64 -18.44
CA ALA A 29 25.93 -14.86 -18.96
C ALA A 29 24.99 -14.38 -17.87
N GLN A 30 24.26 -13.32 -18.20
CA GLN A 30 23.11 -12.84 -17.48
C GLN A 30 22.25 -14.07 -17.21
N GLN A 31 22.25 -14.48 -15.94
CA GLN A 31 21.32 -15.48 -15.46
C GLN A 31 19.95 -14.97 -15.88
N PRO A 32 19.14 -15.74 -16.64
CA PRO A 32 17.81 -15.29 -17.00
C PRO A 32 17.13 -14.97 -15.68
N GLU A 33 16.62 -13.74 -15.54
CA GLU A 33 15.61 -13.45 -14.53
C GLU A 33 14.59 -14.58 -14.67
N ALA A 34 14.52 -15.44 -13.66
CA ALA A 34 13.47 -16.45 -13.60
C ALA A 34 12.17 -15.69 -13.86
N GLU A 35 11.42 -16.13 -14.87
CA GLU A 35 10.13 -15.54 -15.20
C GLU A 35 9.29 -15.56 -13.93
N THR A 36 9.21 -14.40 -13.27
CA THR A 36 8.42 -14.22 -12.06
C THR A 36 7.00 -14.57 -12.41
N SER A 37 6.41 -15.50 -11.67
CA SER A 37 5.02 -15.88 -11.90
C SER A 37 4.12 -14.66 -11.72
N ALA A 38 2.93 -14.66 -12.33
CA ALA A 38 1.99 -13.56 -12.16
C ALA A 38 1.71 -13.27 -10.67
N ASP A 39 1.68 -14.31 -9.85
CA ASP A 39 1.53 -14.24 -8.40
C ASP A 39 2.71 -13.53 -7.73
N ASP A 40 3.95 -13.84 -8.11
CA ASP A 40 5.15 -13.18 -7.56
C ASP A 40 5.16 -11.66 -7.87
N ARG A 41 4.61 -11.28 -9.03
CA ARG A 41 4.48 -9.87 -9.43
C ARG A 41 3.42 -9.15 -8.63
N ILE A 42 2.26 -9.77 -8.43
CA ILE A 42 1.19 -9.24 -7.57
C ILE A 42 1.71 -9.04 -6.15
N MET A 43 2.36 -10.06 -5.57
CA MET A 43 2.91 -9.98 -4.22
C MET A 43 3.95 -8.87 -4.07
N LYS A 44 4.77 -8.65 -5.10
CA LYS A 44 5.75 -7.57 -5.11
C LYS A 44 5.11 -6.18 -5.24
N GLU A 45 4.06 -6.04 -6.03
CA GLU A 45 3.34 -4.76 -6.20
C GLU A 45 2.48 -4.39 -4.99
N LEU A 46 1.99 -5.40 -4.26
CA LEU A 46 1.26 -5.23 -3.01
C LEU A 46 2.18 -5.10 -1.78
N ALA A 47 3.47 -5.40 -1.91
CA ALA A 47 4.42 -5.19 -0.83
C ALA A 47 4.50 -3.68 -0.51
N SER A 48 4.08 -3.32 0.69
CA SER A 48 4.09 -1.94 1.16
C SER A 48 5.51 -1.45 1.41
N GLU A 49 5.70 -0.14 1.22
CA GLU A 49 6.92 0.52 1.65
C GLU A 49 7.01 0.50 3.18
N PRO A 50 8.21 0.58 3.79
CA PRO A 50 8.31 0.71 5.24
C PRO A 50 7.53 1.90 5.78
N VAL A 51 6.84 1.71 6.91
CA VAL A 51 6.12 2.78 7.59
C VAL A 51 7.07 3.95 7.90
N LYS A 52 6.64 5.16 7.55
CA LYS A 52 7.45 6.37 7.71
C LYS A 52 7.27 6.88 9.13
N SER A 53 8.39 7.18 9.80
CA SER A 53 8.36 7.74 11.14
C SER A 53 8.15 9.26 11.09
N PHE A 54 7.31 9.76 12.00
CA PHE A 54 7.10 11.19 12.24
C PHE A 54 7.22 11.47 13.74
N ALA A 55 7.49 12.72 14.09
CA ALA A 55 7.48 13.14 15.48
C ALA A 55 6.04 13.23 15.99
N LYS A 56 5.79 12.72 17.21
CA LYS A 56 4.50 12.88 17.88
C LYS A 56 4.14 14.34 18.09
N THR A 57 2.88 14.68 17.87
CA THR A 57 2.35 16.02 18.13
C THR A 57 1.10 15.98 18.99
N ALA A 58 0.76 17.12 19.60
CA ALA A 58 -0.46 17.26 20.38
C ALA A 58 -1.75 17.20 19.52
N GLN A 59 -1.63 17.40 18.21
CA GLN A 59 -2.75 17.38 17.26
C GLN A 59 -2.98 15.98 16.65
N ASP A 60 -2.08 15.02 16.89
CA ASP A 60 -2.20 13.66 16.36
C ASP A 60 -3.56 13.01 16.68
N PRO A 61 -4.09 13.11 17.92
CA PRO A 61 -5.41 12.55 18.23
C PRO A 61 -6.56 13.06 17.36
N ASP A 62 -6.53 14.35 16.99
CA ASP A 62 -7.58 14.97 16.17
C ASP A 62 -7.49 14.52 14.71
N ASP A 63 -6.28 14.53 14.14
CA ASP A 63 -6.05 14.10 12.77
C ASP A 63 -6.31 12.60 12.57
N ILE A 64 -5.91 11.76 13.54
CA ILE A 64 -6.20 10.31 13.52
C ILE A 64 -7.71 10.10 13.50
N ARG A 65 -8.47 10.78 14.38
CA ARG A 65 -9.94 10.69 14.39
C ARG A 65 -10.55 11.13 13.06
N ALA A 66 -10.05 12.20 12.45
CA ALA A 66 -10.56 12.70 11.17
C ALA A 66 -10.32 11.69 10.02
N LEU A 67 -9.14 11.07 9.96
CA LEU A 67 -8.84 10.03 8.96
C LEU A 67 -9.66 8.75 9.18
N ARG A 68 -9.90 8.37 10.44
CA ARG A 68 -10.76 7.22 10.78
C ARG A 68 -12.23 7.46 10.46
N ASP A 69 -12.74 8.67 10.71
CA ASP A 69 -14.09 9.09 10.30
C ASP A 69 -14.24 9.04 8.79
N TYR A 70 -13.22 9.51 8.05
CA TYR A 70 -13.17 9.38 6.60
C TYR A 70 -13.30 7.91 6.16
N ASP A 71 -12.49 7.00 6.71
CA ASP A 71 -12.55 5.56 6.36
C ASP A 71 -13.94 5.00 6.66
N GLN A 72 -14.52 5.28 7.83
CA GLN A 72 -15.84 4.79 8.22
C GLN A 72 -16.94 5.27 7.27
N ARG A 73 -16.96 6.57 6.96
CA ARG A 73 -17.96 7.16 6.05
C ARG A 73 -17.79 6.65 4.63
N PHE A 74 -16.56 6.49 4.17
CA PHE A 74 -16.28 5.96 2.84
C PHE A 74 -16.70 4.49 2.71
N THR A 75 -16.43 3.65 3.72
CA THR A 75 -16.92 2.27 3.77
C THR A 75 -18.44 2.24 3.73
N ALA A 76 -19.13 3.02 4.57
CA ALA A 76 -20.60 3.04 4.59
C ALA A 76 -21.21 3.41 3.23
N VAL A 77 -20.67 4.43 2.55
CA VAL A 77 -21.13 4.83 1.20
C VAL A 77 -20.78 3.77 0.14
N SER A 78 -19.67 3.06 0.30
CA SER A 78 -19.26 2.00 -0.63
C SER A 78 -20.12 0.75 -0.48
N ASP A 79 -20.46 0.37 0.75
CA ASP A 79 -21.34 -0.75 1.06
C ASP A 79 -22.76 -0.48 0.53
N GLU A 80 -23.30 0.72 0.74
CA GLU A 80 -24.60 1.13 0.20
C GLU A 80 -24.62 1.05 -1.34
N MET A 81 -23.55 1.49 -1.99
CA MET A 81 -23.41 1.36 -3.43
C MET A 81 -23.33 -0.11 -3.88
N GLU A 82 -22.58 -0.96 -3.17
CA GLU A 82 -22.48 -2.39 -3.51
C GLU A 82 -23.84 -3.08 -3.39
N ASP A 83 -24.59 -2.79 -2.34
CA ASP A 83 -25.96 -3.28 -2.14
C ASP A 83 -26.90 -2.84 -3.27
N GLU A 84 -26.86 -1.56 -3.67
CA GLU A 84 -27.64 -1.04 -4.81
C GLU A 84 -27.29 -1.79 -6.11
N LEU A 85 -26.00 -1.95 -6.40
CA LEU A 85 -25.53 -2.65 -7.60
C LEU A 85 -25.94 -4.12 -7.58
N MET A 86 -25.89 -4.78 -6.43
CA MET A 86 -26.31 -6.16 -6.25
C MET A 86 -27.81 -6.31 -6.47
N GLN A 87 -28.61 -5.45 -5.87
CA GLN A 87 -30.07 -5.44 -6.05
C GLN A 87 -30.44 -5.25 -7.53
N MET A 88 -29.81 -4.30 -8.22
CA MET A 88 -30.07 -4.05 -9.63
C MET A 88 -29.63 -5.21 -10.53
N LYS A 89 -28.55 -5.90 -10.15
CA LYS A 89 -28.11 -7.11 -10.85
C LYS A 89 -29.14 -8.23 -10.71
N GLU A 90 -29.69 -8.42 -9.52
CA GLU A 90 -30.71 -9.43 -9.23
C GLU A 90 -32.04 -9.16 -9.94
N SER A 91 -32.46 -7.89 -10.02
CA SER A 91 -33.67 -7.48 -10.75
C SER A 91 -33.48 -7.42 -12.27
N GLY A 92 -32.26 -7.63 -12.79
CA GLY A 92 -31.93 -7.54 -14.21
C GLY A 92 -31.98 -6.11 -14.76
N SER A 93 -31.96 -5.10 -13.91
CA SER A 93 -31.97 -3.68 -14.29
C SER A 93 -30.60 -3.01 -14.29
N LEU A 94 -29.55 -3.73 -13.90
CA LEU A 94 -28.18 -3.20 -13.91
C LEU A 94 -27.65 -3.06 -15.35
N SER A 95 -27.49 -1.82 -15.81
CA SER A 95 -26.79 -1.54 -17.07
C SER A 95 -25.28 -1.30 -16.84
N PRO A 96 -24.43 -1.58 -17.83
CA PRO A 96 -23.00 -1.27 -17.76
C PRO A 96 -22.71 0.22 -17.55
N GLU A 97 -23.51 1.10 -18.15
CA GLU A 97 -23.40 2.55 -18.01
C GLU A 97 -23.68 2.99 -16.58
N PHE A 98 -24.73 2.44 -15.95
CA PHE A 98 -25.07 2.73 -14.57
C PHE A 98 -23.97 2.27 -13.61
N ALA A 99 -23.46 1.04 -13.77
CA ALA A 99 -22.35 0.54 -12.96
C ALA A 99 -21.10 1.43 -13.08
N THR A 100 -20.81 1.90 -14.29
CA THR A 100 -19.68 2.81 -14.55
C THR A 100 -19.88 4.16 -13.88
N GLU A 101 -21.07 4.73 -13.99
CA GLU A 101 -21.44 5.99 -13.34
C GLU A 101 -21.35 5.89 -11.81
N ARG A 102 -21.89 4.82 -11.22
CA ARG A 102 -21.79 4.57 -9.77
C ARG A 102 -20.35 4.47 -9.30
N LYS A 103 -19.50 3.71 -10.00
CA LYS A 103 -18.06 3.64 -9.70
C LYS A 103 -17.41 5.03 -9.74
N ARG A 104 -17.77 5.87 -10.72
CA ARG A 104 -17.24 7.23 -10.87
C ARG A 104 -17.65 8.11 -9.69
N ASP A 105 -18.92 8.03 -9.30
CA ASP A 105 -19.47 8.85 -8.22
C ASP A 105 -18.88 8.45 -6.86
N ASN A 106 -18.62 7.16 -6.64
CA ASN A 106 -17.92 6.68 -5.44
C ASN A 106 -16.48 7.20 -5.36
N ILE A 107 -15.71 7.13 -6.46
CA ILE A 107 -14.35 7.70 -6.54
C ILE A 107 -14.37 9.21 -6.26
N GLN A 108 -15.34 9.94 -6.82
CA GLN A 108 -15.48 11.37 -6.60
C GLN A 108 -15.81 11.70 -5.14
N SER A 109 -16.64 10.86 -4.49
CA SER A 109 -16.97 10.99 -3.08
C SER A 109 -15.74 10.83 -2.21
N ALA A 110 -14.91 9.81 -2.46
CA ALA A 110 -13.63 9.62 -1.76
C ALA A 110 -12.72 10.85 -1.89
N LEU A 111 -12.56 11.37 -3.11
CA LEU A 111 -11.73 12.55 -3.38
C LEU A 111 -12.25 13.83 -2.72
N SER A 112 -13.58 14.04 -2.68
CA SER A 112 -14.17 15.20 -2.03
C SER A 112 -13.97 15.15 -0.53
N MET A 113 -14.31 14.02 0.10
CA MET A 113 -14.17 13.84 1.54
C MET A 113 -12.71 13.99 1.98
N LEU A 114 -11.74 13.43 1.22
CA LEU A 114 -10.33 13.63 1.50
C LEU A 114 -9.92 15.10 1.45
N LYS A 115 -10.39 15.88 0.46
CA LYS A 115 -10.06 17.31 0.34
C LYS A 115 -10.62 18.15 1.47
N GLU A 116 -11.73 17.72 2.08
CA GLU A 116 -12.38 18.40 3.20
C GLU A 116 -11.65 18.16 4.54
N LEU A 117 -10.77 17.17 4.62
CA LEU A 117 -9.97 16.92 5.82
C LEU A 117 -8.97 18.06 6.05
N ASP A 118 -9.13 18.75 7.18
CA ASP A 118 -8.26 19.85 7.63
C ASP A 118 -7.20 19.35 8.62
N LEU A 119 -6.29 18.50 8.13
CA LEU A 119 -5.28 17.83 8.95
C LEU A 119 -4.12 18.76 9.34
N LYS A 120 -3.82 18.82 10.62
CA LYS A 120 -2.86 19.77 11.22
C LYS A 120 -1.43 19.26 11.26
N THR A 121 -1.24 17.95 11.28
CA THR A 121 0.05 17.29 11.42
C THR A 121 0.70 16.99 10.08
N GLU A 122 2.02 16.82 10.06
CA GLU A 122 2.73 16.36 8.85
C GLU A 122 2.32 14.92 8.50
N GLN A 123 2.19 14.05 9.51
CA GLN A 123 1.81 12.65 9.31
C GLN A 123 0.39 12.52 8.75
N GLY A 124 -0.57 13.28 9.29
CA GLY A 124 -1.94 13.30 8.78
C GLY A 124 -2.00 13.72 7.31
N ARG A 125 -1.36 14.84 6.96
CA ARG A 125 -1.29 15.31 5.56
C ARG A 125 -0.58 14.32 4.63
N TYR A 126 0.43 13.62 5.13
CA TYR A 126 1.10 12.57 4.38
C TYR A 126 0.16 11.41 4.06
N ILE A 127 -0.58 10.90 5.06
CA ILE A 127 -1.55 9.82 4.88
C ILE A 127 -2.68 10.24 3.93
N GLN A 128 -3.24 11.45 4.13
CA GLN A 128 -4.23 12.04 3.22
C GLN A 128 -3.70 12.11 1.78
N GLY A 129 -2.44 12.49 1.59
CA GLY A 129 -1.78 12.51 0.29
C GLY A 129 -1.73 11.13 -0.37
N LEU A 130 -1.36 10.08 0.38
CA LEU A 130 -1.33 8.71 -0.12
C LEU A 130 -2.73 8.23 -0.54
N MET A 131 -3.73 8.42 0.32
CA MET A 131 -5.12 8.07 0.01
C MET A 131 -5.64 8.82 -1.21
N TYR A 132 -5.32 10.12 -1.31
CA TYR A 132 -5.72 10.95 -2.45
C TYR A 132 -5.10 10.48 -3.75
N GLN A 133 -3.80 10.14 -3.74
CA GLN A 133 -3.10 9.63 -4.91
C GLN A 133 -3.75 8.35 -5.43
N TYR A 134 -4.11 7.43 -4.55
CA TYR A 134 -4.84 6.21 -4.91
C TYR A 134 -6.16 6.53 -5.63
N TRP A 135 -7.04 7.32 -5.02
CA TRP A 135 -8.35 7.62 -5.62
C TRP A 135 -8.24 8.43 -6.92
N ASN A 136 -7.26 9.33 -7.00
CA ASN A 136 -6.99 10.08 -8.22
C ASN A 136 -6.48 9.17 -9.34
N GLN A 137 -5.65 8.16 -9.02
CA GLN A 137 -5.24 7.13 -9.97
C GLN A 137 -6.43 6.28 -10.43
N GLN A 138 -7.32 5.88 -9.52
CA GLN A 138 -8.55 5.16 -9.86
C GLN A 138 -9.43 5.94 -10.84
N GLN A 139 -9.59 7.24 -10.60
CA GLN A 139 -10.31 8.14 -11.51
C GLN A 139 -9.68 8.15 -12.92
N GLN A 140 -8.35 8.29 -12.99
CA GLN A 140 -7.63 8.31 -14.27
C GLN A 140 -7.74 6.98 -15.03
N LEU A 141 -7.64 5.85 -14.33
CA LEU A 141 -7.79 4.52 -14.93
C LEU A 141 -9.19 4.33 -15.50
N GLN A 142 -10.22 4.73 -14.76
CA GLN A 142 -11.61 4.68 -15.23
C GLN A 142 -11.84 5.54 -16.48
N LEU A 143 -11.32 6.77 -16.50
CA LEU A 143 -11.40 7.64 -17.68
C LEU A 143 -10.66 7.04 -18.89
N ALA A 144 -9.50 6.44 -18.67
CA ALA A 144 -8.77 5.77 -19.71
C ALA A 144 -9.55 4.57 -20.24
N GLU A 145 -10.18 3.77 -19.38
CA GLU A 145 -11.00 2.59 -19.73
C GLU A 145 -12.17 2.96 -20.64
N ALA A 146 -12.80 4.11 -20.42
CA ALA A 146 -13.88 4.61 -21.27
C ALA A 146 -13.44 5.05 -22.68
N GLN A 147 -12.15 5.33 -22.91
CA GLN A 147 -11.67 5.99 -24.13
C GLN A 147 -11.01 5.05 -25.17
N VAL A 148 -10.64 3.82 -24.82
CA VAL A 148 -9.80 2.97 -25.69
C VAL A 148 -10.42 1.58 -25.89
N ALA A 149 -10.79 1.27 -27.13
CA ALA A 149 -11.43 0.00 -27.53
C ALA A 149 -10.48 -1.21 -27.62
N ASN A 150 -9.16 -1.01 -27.58
CA ASN A 150 -8.14 -2.06 -27.59
C ASN A 150 -7.08 -1.74 -26.54
N LYS A 151 -7.26 -2.24 -25.32
CA LYS A 151 -6.31 -2.04 -24.22
C LYS A 151 -5.55 -3.32 -23.92
N ASP A 152 -4.29 -3.15 -23.52
CA ASP A 152 -3.57 -4.23 -22.85
C ASP A 152 -4.16 -4.39 -21.44
N GLU A 153 -4.97 -5.44 -21.26
CA GLU A 153 -5.60 -5.78 -19.99
C GLU A 153 -4.57 -5.97 -18.87
N ASN A 154 -3.36 -6.45 -19.20
CA ASN A 154 -2.30 -6.67 -18.22
C ASN A 154 -1.77 -5.34 -17.66
N ALA A 155 -1.63 -4.33 -18.52
CA ALA A 155 -1.16 -3.01 -18.11
C ALA A 155 -2.18 -2.28 -17.23
N VAL A 156 -3.48 -2.43 -17.53
CA VAL A 156 -4.57 -1.87 -16.70
C VAL A 156 -4.63 -2.58 -15.35
N SER A 157 -4.55 -3.91 -15.33
CA SER A 157 -4.54 -4.71 -14.11
C SER A 157 -3.37 -4.36 -13.20
N SER A 158 -2.14 -4.31 -13.73
CA SER A 158 -0.94 -3.91 -12.96
C SER A 158 -1.06 -2.48 -12.40
N ALA A 159 -1.65 -1.54 -13.15
CA ALA A 159 -1.87 -0.19 -12.64
C ALA A 159 -2.88 -0.17 -11.47
N HIS A 160 -3.93 -0.98 -11.52
CA HIS A 160 -4.87 -1.14 -10.41
C HIS A 160 -4.21 -1.78 -9.18
N ILE A 161 -3.45 -2.86 -9.38
CA ILE A 161 -2.74 -3.57 -8.29
C ILE A 161 -1.74 -2.66 -7.60
N LYS A 162 -0.93 -1.93 -8.38
CA LYS A 162 0.00 -0.94 -7.83
C LYS A 162 -0.72 0.14 -7.02
N GLY A 163 -1.84 0.64 -7.53
CA GLY A 163 -2.66 1.61 -6.78
C GLY A 163 -3.13 1.02 -5.45
N LEU A 164 -3.61 -0.22 -5.46
CA LEU A 164 -4.04 -0.92 -4.24
C LEU A 164 -2.89 -1.04 -3.22
N GLY A 165 -1.67 -1.38 -3.65
CA GLY A 165 -0.50 -1.41 -2.77
C GLY A 165 -0.23 -0.06 -2.08
N GLN A 166 -0.43 1.06 -2.79
CA GLN A 166 -0.30 2.40 -2.21
C GLN A 166 -1.39 2.73 -1.21
N PHE A 167 -2.62 2.27 -1.44
CA PHE A 167 -3.72 2.43 -0.49
C PHE A 167 -3.50 1.59 0.78
N ILE A 168 -3.04 0.34 0.63
CA ILE A 168 -2.64 -0.52 1.76
C ILE A 168 -1.57 0.17 2.59
N HIS A 169 -0.55 0.76 1.95
CA HIS A 169 0.47 1.54 2.64
C HIS A 169 -0.12 2.71 3.43
N ALA A 170 -1.10 3.43 2.88
CA ALA A 170 -1.77 4.52 3.61
C ALA A 170 -2.49 4.01 4.87
N GLN A 171 -3.15 2.85 4.79
CA GLN A 171 -3.82 2.20 5.92
C GLN A 171 -2.81 1.76 6.99
N GLU A 172 -1.71 1.12 6.59
CA GLU A 172 -0.65 0.71 7.51
C GLU A 172 -0.02 1.91 8.25
N GLN A 173 0.16 3.04 7.56
CA GLN A 173 0.64 4.28 8.19
C GLN A 173 -0.34 4.80 9.24
N LEU A 174 -1.64 4.75 8.97
CA LEU A 174 -2.68 5.17 9.91
C LEU A 174 -2.77 4.23 11.12
N ASP A 175 -2.75 2.92 10.89
CA ASP A 175 -2.80 1.90 11.95
C ASP A 175 -1.59 2.00 12.88
N HIS A 176 -0.38 2.11 12.30
CA HIS A 176 0.84 2.29 13.08
C HIS A 176 0.83 3.61 13.85
N TRP A 177 0.27 4.68 13.29
CA TRP A 177 0.15 5.95 14.00
C TRP A 177 -0.80 5.84 15.18
N GLN A 178 -1.98 5.26 14.97
CA GLN A 178 -2.99 5.05 16.01
C GLN A 178 -2.46 4.16 17.14
N ALA A 179 -1.68 3.12 16.83
CA ALA A 179 -1.08 2.24 17.83
C ALA A 179 -0.16 2.97 18.83
N GLN A 180 0.34 4.16 18.46
CA GLN A 180 1.13 5.00 19.36
C GLN A 180 0.28 5.78 20.37
N TYR A 181 -1.05 5.78 20.24
CA TYR A 181 -2.01 6.51 21.07
C TYR A 181 -3.06 5.55 21.68
N PRO A 182 -2.69 4.72 22.68
CA PRO A 182 -3.58 3.73 23.29
C PRO A 182 -4.90 4.32 23.84
N GLU A 183 -4.90 5.58 24.22
CA GLU A 183 -6.08 6.31 24.68
C GLU A 183 -7.17 6.44 23.60
N LEU A 184 -6.80 6.44 22.32
CA LEU A 184 -7.75 6.47 21.21
C LEU A 184 -8.46 5.13 21.00
N ALA A 185 -7.83 4.02 21.39
CA ALA A 185 -8.44 2.70 21.28
C ALA A 185 -9.67 2.54 22.19
N GLN A 186 -9.74 3.28 23.31
CA GLN A 186 -10.83 3.21 24.28
C GLN A 186 -12.10 3.95 23.82
N LEU A 187 -11.94 5.02 23.02
CA LEU A 187 -13.05 5.82 22.48
C LEU A 187 -13.90 5.05 21.46
N ASN A 188 -13.29 4.18 20.65
CA ASN A 188 -14.03 3.35 19.68
C ASN A 188 -14.90 2.27 20.35
N THR A 189 -14.47 1.76 21.51
CA THR A 189 -15.28 0.80 22.29
C THR A 189 -16.48 1.49 22.96
N GLN A 190 -16.31 2.74 23.38
CA GLN A 190 -17.36 3.49 24.09
C GLN A 190 -18.44 4.01 23.14
N ALA A 191 -18.06 4.45 21.93
CA ALA A 191 -19.03 4.78 20.88
C ALA A 191 -19.85 3.56 20.43
N ALA A 192 -19.22 2.38 20.33
CA ALA A 192 -19.91 1.13 20.00
C ALA A 192 -20.85 0.64 21.10
N SER A 193 -20.49 0.83 22.39
CA SER A 193 -21.38 0.51 23.51
C SER A 193 -22.59 1.45 23.57
N ASP A 194 -22.39 2.74 23.32
CA ASP A 194 -23.45 3.75 23.42
C ASP A 194 -24.49 3.59 22.30
N VAL A 195 -24.06 3.20 21.09
CA VAL A 195 -24.96 2.81 19.97
C VAL A 195 -25.74 1.54 20.30
N ALA A 196 -25.12 0.54 20.93
CA ALA A 196 -25.80 -0.69 21.31
C ALA A 196 -26.83 -0.51 22.43
N THR A 197 -26.66 0.49 23.31
CA THR A 197 -27.62 0.80 24.40
C THR A 197 -28.71 1.82 24.05
N SER A 198 -28.64 2.45 22.87
CA SER A 198 -29.60 3.48 22.43
C SER A 198 -30.58 3.01 21.34
N ALA A 199 -30.51 1.74 20.92
CA ALA A 199 -31.53 1.12 20.08
C ALA A 199 -32.81 0.83 20.92
N PRO A 200 -33.97 1.39 20.56
CA PRO A 200 -35.25 1.14 21.23
C PRO A 200 -35.83 -0.27 20.97
#